data_AF-A0A7V4Q7D0-F1
#
_entry.id   AF-A0A7V4Q7D0-F1
#
_cell.length_a   1.000
_cell.length_b   1.000
_cell.length_c   1.000
_cell.angle_alpha   90.00
_cell.angle_beta   90.00
_cell.angle_gamma   90.00
#
_symmetry.space_group_name_H-M   'P 1'
#
loop_
_entity.id
_entity.type
_entity.pdbx_description
1 polymer ?
#
loop_
_entity_poly.entity_id
_entity_poly.type
_entity_poly.pdbx_seq_one_letter_code
_entity_poly.pdbx_strand_id
1 'polypeptide(L)'
;MTDDSFNAVQPSELSDQERARVRAEVRYARLVMEESRPSTEVKPKTGIEKVLGYLSNGFVLLLVGALITSVLVPGFQRSYENRKQQLNLMQECLGQFLLYSNSIWQEYYAILPLTQELEIDKDEYLKYLKEIAQIKLKRYDAFAKVQALAVAYRHDGDAGNTPVETALNNYAIQLNSASAAIDTWLKGLYCTPVNREESPCNQFDPTFDAFTEYEKIKELVVKIGNRESDNAAALMVQEINELYKGGA
;
A
#
# COMPACT_ATOMS: atom_id res chain seq x y z
N MET A 1 -11.10 -18.66 -43.46
CA MET A 1 -11.58 -19.90 -42.80
C MET A 1 -10.90 -19.95 -41.45
N THR A 2 -11.74 -19.89 -40.43
CA THR A 2 -11.47 -19.83 -38.99
C THR A 2 -10.73 -21.07 -38.50
N ASP A 3 -9.81 -20.89 -37.56
CA ASP A 3 -9.67 -21.84 -36.46
C ASP A 3 -9.24 -21.09 -35.19
N ASP A 4 -10.23 -20.91 -34.32
CA ASP A 4 -10.11 -20.50 -32.93
C ASP A 4 -9.60 -21.70 -32.11
N SER A 5 -8.38 -21.64 -31.60
CA SER A 5 -7.94 -22.54 -30.53
C SER A 5 -7.98 -21.80 -29.20
N PHE A 6 -9.07 -22.00 -28.47
CA PHE A 6 -9.26 -21.68 -27.06
C PHE A 6 -8.09 -22.23 -26.21
N ASN A 7 -7.31 -21.34 -25.61
CA ASN A 7 -6.44 -21.71 -24.49
C ASN A 7 -7.31 -21.88 -23.23
N ALA A 8 -7.50 -23.12 -22.80
CA ALA A 8 -8.12 -23.43 -21.52
C ALA A 8 -7.22 -22.92 -20.37
N VAL A 9 -7.75 -22.02 -19.55
CA VAL A 9 -7.15 -21.61 -18.28
C VAL A 9 -7.17 -22.83 -17.34
N GLN A 10 -6.00 -23.38 -17.02
CA GLN A 10 -5.89 -24.38 -15.97
C GLN A 10 -6.21 -23.75 -14.61
N PRO A 11 -7.05 -24.38 -13.77
CA PRO A 11 -7.27 -23.90 -12.40
C PRO A 11 -5.95 -24.00 -11.63
N SER A 12 -5.53 -22.88 -11.02
CA SER A 12 -4.34 -22.81 -10.18
C SER A 12 -4.46 -23.80 -9.02
N GLU A 13 -3.72 -24.90 -9.11
CA GLU A 13 -3.64 -25.89 -8.06
C GLU A 13 -3.05 -25.25 -6.79
N LEU A 14 -3.87 -25.15 -5.74
CA LEU A 14 -3.44 -24.77 -4.39
C LEU A 14 -2.19 -25.57 -4.01
N SER A 15 -1.18 -24.88 -3.46
CA SER A 15 0.05 -25.51 -3.00
C SER A 15 -0.24 -26.53 -1.89
N ASP A 16 0.58 -27.59 -1.78
CA ASP A 16 0.36 -28.64 -0.78
C ASP A 16 0.36 -28.09 0.67
N GLN A 17 1.07 -26.99 0.90
CA GLN A 17 1.11 -26.29 2.18
C GLN A 17 -0.22 -25.59 2.49
N GLU A 18 -0.85 -24.95 1.50
CA GLU A 18 -2.18 -24.35 1.65
C GLU A 18 -3.26 -25.43 1.82
N ARG A 19 -3.16 -26.56 1.11
CA ARG A 19 -4.06 -27.72 1.30
C ARG A 19 -3.93 -28.32 2.71
N ALA A 20 -2.71 -28.41 3.24
CA ALA A 20 -2.46 -28.91 4.59
C ALA A 20 -3.07 -27.99 5.65
N ARG A 21 -2.95 -26.67 5.46
CA ARG A 21 -3.52 -25.66 6.36
C ARG A 21 -5.06 -25.69 6.36
N VAL A 22 -5.69 -25.75 5.19
CA VAL A 22 -7.15 -25.87 5.07
C VAL A 22 -7.66 -27.16 5.72
N ARG A 23 -6.93 -28.28 5.58
CA ARG A 23 -7.30 -29.54 6.27
C ARG A 23 -7.19 -29.43 7.79
N ALA A 24 -6.22 -28.68 8.30
CA ALA A 24 -6.07 -28.46 9.74
C ALA A 24 -7.19 -27.59 10.31
N GLU A 25 -7.56 -26.51 9.62
CA GLU A 25 -8.66 -25.62 10.02
C GLU A 25 -10.03 -26.33 9.95
N VAL A 26 -10.25 -27.17 8.94
CA VAL A 26 -11.47 -28.00 8.85
C VAL A 26 -11.53 -29.06 9.97
N ARG A 27 -10.39 -29.66 10.35
CA ARG A 27 -10.34 -30.59 11.50
C ARG A 27 -10.65 -29.86 12.82
N TYR A 28 -10.13 -28.64 12.99
CA TYR A 28 -10.38 -27.85 14.18
C TYR A 28 -11.87 -27.46 14.30
N ALA A 29 -12.48 -27.00 13.21
CA ALA A 29 -13.92 -26.72 13.15
C ALA A 29 -14.77 -27.96 13.49
N ARG A 30 -14.33 -29.15 13.06
CA ARG A 30 -15.02 -30.42 13.37
C ARG A 30 -14.92 -30.81 14.85
N LEU A 31 -13.75 -30.59 15.47
CA LEU A 31 -13.53 -30.87 16.88
C LEU A 31 -14.34 -29.92 17.79
N VAL A 32 -14.40 -28.64 17.44
CA VAL A 32 -15.22 -27.64 18.15
C VAL A 32 -16.72 -27.99 18.05
N MET A 33 -17.16 -28.59 16.93
CA MET A 33 -18.53 -29.12 16.80
C MET A 33 -18.78 -30.40 17.62
N GLU A 34 -17.76 -31.23 17.83
CA GLU A 34 -17.89 -32.42 18.68
C GLU A 34 -17.90 -32.06 20.18
N GLU A 35 -17.13 -31.06 20.61
CA GLU A 35 -17.13 -30.54 21.98
C GLU A 35 -18.40 -29.75 22.35
N SER A 36 -19.10 -29.19 21.37
CA SER A 36 -20.36 -28.45 21.58
C SER A 36 -21.62 -29.33 21.53
N ARG A 37 -21.48 -30.67 21.55
CA ARG A 37 -22.61 -31.59 21.71
C ARG A 37 -23.16 -31.53 23.15
N PRO A 38 -24.44 -31.16 23.36
CA PRO A 38 -25.04 -31.21 24.67
C PRO A 38 -25.19 -32.66 25.14
N SER A 39 -24.75 -32.93 26.37
CA SER A 39 -24.88 -34.22 27.04
C SER A 39 -26.37 -34.59 27.22
N THR A 40 -26.74 -35.75 26.70
CA THR A 40 -28.09 -36.33 26.78
C THR A 40 -28.49 -36.66 28.21
N GLU A 41 -29.36 -35.85 28.80
CA GLU A 41 -30.23 -36.23 29.92
C GLU A 41 -31.71 -36.24 29.48
N VAL A 42 -32.47 -37.17 30.04
CA VAL A 42 -33.67 -37.78 29.45
C VAL A 42 -34.98 -37.21 30.04
N LYS A 43 -35.97 -36.95 29.13
CA LYS A 43 -37.46 -36.79 29.29
C LYS A 43 -38.07 -35.38 29.56
N PRO A 44 -39.34 -35.13 29.17
CA PRO A 44 -40.05 -35.54 27.94
C PRO A 44 -40.87 -34.43 27.22
N LYS A 45 -40.92 -34.54 25.88
CA LYS A 45 -42.03 -34.28 24.92
C LYS A 45 -42.79 -32.95 24.92
N THR A 46 -42.57 -32.14 23.87
CA THR A 46 -43.62 -31.40 23.12
C THR A 46 -43.13 -30.94 21.74
N GLY A 47 -43.90 -31.24 20.68
CA GLY A 47 -43.92 -30.56 19.36
C GLY A 47 -42.69 -30.66 18.43
N ILE A 48 -41.49 -30.40 18.94
CA ILE A 48 -40.28 -30.13 18.16
C ILE A 48 -39.64 -31.43 17.60
N GLU A 49 -39.83 -32.56 18.28
CA GLU A 49 -39.33 -33.87 17.83
C GLU A 49 -40.01 -34.39 16.56
N LYS A 50 -41.25 -34.00 16.23
CA LYS A 50 -41.85 -34.43 14.96
C LYS A 50 -41.15 -33.77 13.78
N VAL A 51 -40.68 -32.53 13.91
CA VAL A 51 -39.92 -31.85 12.86
C VAL A 51 -38.49 -32.41 12.78
N LEU A 52 -37.83 -32.64 13.93
CA LEU A 52 -36.49 -33.25 13.97
C LEU A 52 -36.46 -34.73 13.54
N GLY A 53 -37.53 -35.49 13.76
CA GLY A 53 -37.67 -36.86 13.27
C GLY A 53 -37.77 -36.97 11.75
N TYR A 54 -38.32 -35.95 11.07
CA TYR A 54 -38.31 -35.86 9.61
C TYR A 54 -36.96 -35.35 9.05
N LEU A 55 -36.17 -34.61 9.85
CA LEU A 55 -34.81 -34.17 9.48
C LEU A 55 -33.73 -35.26 9.68
N SER A 56 -34.08 -36.38 10.32
CA SER A 56 -33.21 -37.55 10.59
C SER A 56 -32.96 -38.45 9.35
N ASN A 57 -33.72 -38.30 8.28
CA ASN A 57 -33.45 -39.00 7.02
C ASN A 57 -32.25 -38.35 6.32
N GLY A 58 -31.22 -39.14 5.99
CA GLY A 58 -29.98 -38.67 5.34
C GLY A 58 -30.17 -37.83 4.06
N PHE A 59 -31.37 -37.80 3.49
CA PHE A 59 -31.78 -36.89 2.40
C PHE A 59 -31.86 -35.41 2.81
N VAL A 60 -32.30 -35.09 4.02
CA VAL A 60 -32.33 -33.71 4.55
C VAL A 60 -30.91 -33.24 4.87
N LEU A 61 -30.08 -34.10 5.46
CA LEU A 61 -28.65 -33.83 5.63
C LEU A 61 -27.94 -33.64 4.28
N LEU A 62 -28.35 -34.37 3.24
CA LEU A 62 -27.89 -34.15 1.87
C LEU A 62 -28.38 -32.83 1.29
N LEU A 63 -29.63 -32.43 1.51
CA LEU A 63 -30.16 -31.15 1.01
C LEU A 63 -29.56 -29.96 1.74
N VAL A 64 -29.49 -30.00 3.08
CA VAL A 64 -28.86 -28.96 3.91
C VAL A 64 -27.35 -28.93 3.64
N GLY A 65 -26.70 -30.10 3.55
CA GLY A 65 -25.31 -30.22 3.14
C GLY A 65 -25.06 -29.66 1.75
N ALA A 66 -25.89 -29.99 0.76
CA ALA A 66 -25.82 -29.48 -0.60
C ALA A 66 -26.05 -27.97 -0.67
N LEU A 67 -26.99 -27.43 0.11
CA LEU A 67 -27.30 -26.00 0.15
C LEU A 67 -26.18 -25.20 0.84
N ILE A 68 -25.59 -25.74 1.92
CA ILE A 68 -24.37 -25.21 2.53
C ILE A 68 -23.20 -25.25 1.53
N THR A 69 -22.98 -26.37 0.82
CA THR A 69 -21.88 -26.47 -0.15
C THR A 69 -22.10 -25.68 -1.44
N SER A 70 -23.35 -25.38 -1.84
CA SER A 70 -23.65 -24.69 -3.09
C SER A 70 -23.81 -23.17 -2.94
N VAL A 71 -24.12 -22.68 -1.74
CA VAL A 71 -24.32 -21.24 -1.51
C VAL A 71 -23.29 -20.68 -0.53
N LEU A 72 -23.06 -21.38 0.59
CA LEU A 72 -22.16 -20.92 1.62
C LEU A 72 -20.70 -21.01 1.15
N VAL A 73 -20.28 -22.17 0.63
CA VAL A 73 -18.88 -22.39 0.20
C VAL A 73 -18.46 -21.42 -0.91
N PRO A 74 -19.23 -21.19 -1.99
CA PRO A 74 -18.85 -20.21 -3.00
C PRO A 74 -18.83 -18.77 -2.48
N GLY A 75 -19.73 -18.43 -1.54
CA GLY A 75 -19.73 -17.12 -0.88
C GLY A 75 -18.48 -16.90 -0.02
N PHE A 76 -18.10 -17.91 0.77
CA PHE A 76 -16.86 -17.89 1.55
C PHE A 76 -15.61 -17.86 0.66
N GLN A 77 -15.59 -18.62 -0.44
CA GLN A 77 -14.50 -18.60 -1.41
C GLN A 77 -14.34 -17.23 -2.07
N ARG A 78 -15.42 -16.61 -2.56
CA ARG A 78 -15.36 -15.26 -3.14
C ARG A 78 -14.93 -14.21 -2.13
N SER A 79 -15.45 -14.28 -0.90
CA SER A 79 -15.04 -13.37 0.18
C SER A 79 -13.56 -13.52 0.51
N TYR A 80 -13.07 -14.77 0.58
CA TYR A 80 -11.66 -15.07 0.81
C TYR A 80 -10.76 -14.59 -0.33
N GLU A 81 -11.14 -14.85 -1.59
CA GLU A 81 -10.41 -14.39 -2.77
C GLU A 81 -10.33 -12.86 -2.85
N ASN A 82 -11.47 -12.17 -2.63
CA ASN A 82 -11.51 -10.71 -2.59
C ASN A 82 -10.58 -10.16 -1.50
N ARG A 83 -10.60 -10.74 -0.30
CA ARG A 83 -9.69 -10.32 0.80
C ARG A 83 -8.24 -10.57 0.45
N LYS A 84 -7.91 -11.73 -0.12
CA LYS A 84 -6.54 -12.07 -0.55
C LYS A 84 -6.05 -11.07 -1.61
N GLN A 85 -6.91 -10.70 -2.55
CA GLN A 85 -6.60 -9.70 -3.57
C GLN A 85 -6.38 -8.32 -2.95
N GLN A 86 -7.27 -7.87 -2.07
CA GLN A 86 -7.16 -6.58 -1.37
C GLN A 86 -5.89 -6.49 -0.53
N LEU A 87 -5.55 -7.58 0.16
CA LEU A 87 -4.33 -7.67 0.95
C LEU A 87 -3.08 -7.59 0.07
N ASN A 88 -3.05 -8.30 -1.05
CA ASN A 88 -1.94 -8.22 -2.00
C ASN A 88 -1.78 -6.80 -2.57
N LEU A 89 -2.88 -6.14 -2.94
CA LEU A 89 -2.86 -4.77 -3.45
C LEU A 89 -2.28 -3.80 -2.42
N MET A 90 -2.71 -3.87 -1.16
CA MET A 90 -2.20 -2.98 -0.12
C MET A 90 -0.73 -3.28 0.25
N GLN A 91 -0.32 -4.55 0.24
CA GLN A 91 1.08 -4.91 0.42
C GLN A 91 1.97 -4.40 -0.71
N GLU A 92 1.51 -4.51 -1.95
CA GLU A 92 2.21 -3.95 -3.10
C GLU A 92 2.25 -2.42 -3.05
N CYS A 93 1.14 -1.78 -2.65
CA CYS A 93 1.05 -0.34 -2.45
C CYS A 93 2.09 0.13 -1.42
N LEU A 94 2.17 -0.54 -0.26
CA LEU A 94 3.17 -0.24 0.76
C LEU A 94 4.59 -0.45 0.24
N GLY A 95 4.86 -1.55 -0.47
CA GLY A 95 6.16 -1.82 -1.06
C GLY A 95 6.61 -0.72 -2.03
N GLN A 96 5.71 -0.30 -2.93
CA GLN A 96 5.98 0.81 -3.85
C GLN A 96 6.09 2.15 -3.12
N PHE A 97 5.31 2.37 -2.06
CA PHE A 97 5.39 3.58 -1.24
C PHE A 97 6.73 3.73 -0.56
N LEU A 98 7.32 2.65 -0.02
CA LEU A 98 8.65 2.68 0.59
C LEU A 98 9.76 3.00 -0.43
N LEU A 99 9.62 2.53 -1.67
CA LEU A 99 10.54 2.90 -2.76
C LEU A 99 10.39 4.38 -3.14
N TYR A 100 9.15 4.85 -3.20
CA TYR A 100 8.84 6.25 -3.48
C TYR A 100 9.34 7.19 -2.37
N SER A 101 9.13 6.84 -1.10
CA SER A 101 9.53 7.68 0.04
C SER A 101 11.05 7.84 0.16
N ASN A 102 11.82 6.86 -0.31
CA ASN A 102 13.28 6.94 -0.37
C ASN A 102 13.80 7.98 -1.37
N SER A 103 12.99 8.44 -2.32
CA SER A 103 13.44 9.39 -3.33
C SER A 103 13.82 10.77 -2.76
N ILE A 104 13.29 11.17 -1.59
CA ILE A 104 13.71 12.44 -0.96
C ILE A 104 15.12 12.35 -0.37
N TRP A 105 15.46 11.20 0.20
CA TRP A 105 16.82 10.93 0.67
C TRP A 105 17.82 10.91 -0.49
N GLN A 106 17.43 10.38 -1.66
CA GLN A 106 18.28 10.43 -2.85
C GLN A 106 18.57 11.87 -3.29
N GLU A 107 17.57 12.76 -3.34
CA GLU A 107 17.82 14.18 -3.65
C GLU A 107 18.69 14.84 -2.59
N TYR A 108 18.42 14.58 -1.31
CA TYR A 108 19.20 15.12 -0.20
C TYR A 108 20.67 14.69 -0.26
N TYR A 109 20.94 13.41 -0.50
CA TYR A 109 22.31 12.91 -0.62
C TYR A 109 23.01 13.36 -1.91
N ALA A 110 22.27 13.61 -2.99
CA ALA A 110 22.83 14.17 -4.21
C ALA A 110 23.41 15.58 -3.96
N ILE A 111 22.74 16.41 -3.15
CA ILE A 111 23.21 17.76 -2.86
C ILE A 111 24.19 17.87 -1.69
N LEU A 112 24.33 16.81 -0.87
CA LEU A 112 25.18 16.82 0.32
C LEU A 112 26.64 17.27 0.05
N PRO A 113 27.30 16.91 -1.07
CA PRO A 113 28.65 17.40 -1.36
C PRO A 113 28.75 18.93 -1.49
N LEU A 114 27.70 19.58 -1.97
CA LEU A 114 27.67 21.03 -2.18
C LEU A 114 27.55 21.84 -0.89
N THR A 115 27.33 21.19 0.25
CA THR A 115 27.15 21.87 1.56
C THR A 115 28.42 22.55 2.07
N GLN A 116 29.58 22.17 1.52
CA GLN A 116 30.87 22.76 1.84
C GLN A 116 31.24 23.88 0.87
N GLU A 117 30.47 24.02 -0.22
CA GLU A 117 30.71 25.01 -1.26
C GLU A 117 29.92 26.29 -0.95
N LEU A 118 30.56 27.43 -1.14
CA LEU A 118 29.91 28.75 -1.01
C LEU A 118 29.21 29.15 -2.31
N GLU A 119 29.72 28.67 -3.44
CA GLU A 119 29.21 28.93 -4.78
C GLU A 119 29.54 27.78 -5.72
N ILE A 120 28.79 27.68 -6.80
CA ILE A 120 29.01 26.69 -7.86
C ILE A 120 29.02 27.39 -9.22
N ASP A 121 29.78 26.83 -10.16
CA ASP A 121 29.77 27.32 -11.53
C ASP A 121 28.54 26.83 -12.31
N LYS A 122 28.41 27.31 -13.56
CA LYS A 122 27.29 26.96 -14.43
C LYS A 122 27.26 25.47 -14.80
N ASP A 123 28.41 24.86 -15.06
CA ASP A 123 28.47 23.48 -15.55
C ASP A 123 28.14 22.50 -14.41
N GLU A 124 28.61 22.79 -13.19
CA GLU A 124 28.23 22.08 -11.98
C GLU A 124 26.75 22.25 -11.66
N TYR A 125 26.23 23.49 -11.70
CA TYR A 125 24.80 23.74 -11.50
C TYR A 125 23.93 22.94 -12.48
N LEU A 126 24.27 22.94 -13.77
CA LEU A 126 23.54 22.17 -14.79
C LEU A 126 23.65 20.65 -14.56
N LYS A 127 24.80 20.17 -14.09
CA LYS A 127 25.00 18.76 -13.73
C LYS A 127 24.06 18.35 -12.58
N TYR A 128 24.04 19.09 -11.48
CA TYR A 128 23.18 18.77 -10.33
C TYR A 128 21.70 18.92 -10.66
N LEU A 129 21.32 19.93 -11.44
CA LEU A 129 19.95 20.05 -11.95
C LEU A 129 19.52 18.82 -12.74
N LYS A 130 20.38 18.31 -13.62
CA LYS A 130 20.09 17.11 -14.42
C LYS A 130 19.96 15.87 -13.53
N GLU A 131 20.84 15.70 -12.55
CA GLU A 131 20.81 14.59 -11.61
C GLU A 131 19.51 14.59 -10.79
N ILE A 132 19.17 15.73 -10.21
CA ILE A 132 17.94 15.91 -9.43
C ILE A 132 16.69 15.72 -10.29
N ALA A 133 16.67 16.23 -11.52
CA ALA A 133 15.57 16.01 -12.44
C ALA A 133 15.34 14.51 -12.74
N GLN A 134 16.42 13.72 -12.85
CA GLN A 134 16.29 12.26 -13.01
C GLN A 134 15.67 11.59 -11.78
N ILE A 135 16.01 12.04 -10.57
CA ILE A 135 15.42 11.53 -9.34
C ILE A 135 13.92 11.88 -9.30
N LYS A 136 13.55 13.13 -9.63
CA LYS A 136 12.14 13.58 -9.71
C LYS A 136 11.31 12.78 -10.70
N LEU A 137 11.86 12.51 -11.89
CA LEU A 137 11.15 11.73 -12.91
C LEU A 137 10.85 10.31 -12.41
N LYS A 138 11.82 9.63 -11.79
CA LYS A 138 11.62 8.31 -11.18
C LYS A 138 10.60 8.37 -10.05
N ARG A 139 10.65 9.41 -9.23
CA ARG A 139 9.71 9.66 -8.15
C ARG A 139 8.28 9.84 -8.66
N TYR A 140 8.05 10.59 -9.73
CA TYR A 140 6.70 10.79 -10.28
C TYR A 140 6.13 9.51 -10.88
N ASP A 141 6.95 8.69 -11.54
CA ASP A 141 6.55 7.34 -11.97
C ASP A 141 6.17 6.45 -10.78
N ALA A 142 6.97 6.47 -9.71
CA ALA A 142 6.68 5.72 -8.49
C ALA A 142 5.39 6.20 -7.81
N PHE A 143 5.19 7.52 -7.70
CA PHE A 143 3.97 8.09 -7.13
C PHE A 143 2.72 7.69 -7.93
N ALA A 144 2.79 7.73 -9.26
CA ALA A 144 1.69 7.30 -10.11
C ALA A 144 1.31 5.82 -9.88
N LYS A 145 2.30 4.94 -9.69
CA LYS A 145 2.08 3.52 -9.37
C LYS A 145 1.42 3.34 -8.00
N VAL A 146 1.95 4.02 -6.98
CA VAL A 146 1.38 3.97 -5.61
C VAL A 146 -0.05 4.48 -5.61
N GLN A 147 -0.32 5.58 -6.31
CA GLN A 147 -1.67 6.15 -6.42
C GLN A 147 -2.63 5.21 -7.16
N ALA A 148 -2.18 4.57 -8.25
CA ALA A 148 -2.98 3.59 -8.97
C ALA A 148 -3.34 2.38 -8.10
N LEU A 149 -2.40 1.87 -7.30
CA LEU A 149 -2.63 0.77 -6.37
C LEU A 149 -3.61 1.18 -5.25
N ALA A 150 -3.46 2.38 -4.70
CA ALA A 150 -4.36 2.90 -3.68
C ALA A 150 -5.79 3.11 -4.21
N VAL A 151 -5.95 3.54 -5.46
CA VAL A 151 -7.27 3.64 -6.12
C VAL A 151 -7.85 2.25 -6.41
N ALA A 152 -7.03 1.30 -6.85
CA ALA A 152 -7.47 -0.08 -7.10
C ALA A 152 -7.90 -0.81 -5.82
N TYR A 153 -7.34 -0.43 -4.67
CA TYR A 153 -7.75 -0.93 -3.35
C TYR A 153 -9.15 -0.47 -2.93
N ARG A 154 -9.60 0.71 -3.39
CA ARG A 154 -10.85 1.35 -2.96
C ARG A 154 -12.04 0.37 -3.03
N HIS A 155 -12.83 0.32 -1.96
CA HIS A 155 -14.01 -0.52 -1.91
C HIS A 155 -15.14 0.01 -2.80
N ASP A 156 -15.88 -0.92 -3.41
CA ASP A 156 -17.07 -0.59 -4.19
C ASP A 156 -18.08 0.16 -3.32
N GLY A 157 -18.33 1.43 -3.65
CA GLY A 157 -19.29 2.29 -2.94
C GLY A 157 -18.68 3.48 -2.20
N ASP A 158 -17.36 3.57 -2.10
CA ASP A 158 -16.69 4.75 -1.51
C ASP A 158 -16.76 5.95 -2.47
N ALA A 159 -17.53 6.97 -2.09
CA ALA A 159 -17.74 8.18 -2.87
C ALA A 159 -16.60 9.23 -2.74
N GLY A 160 -15.42 8.85 -2.23
CA GLY A 160 -14.33 9.78 -1.95
C GLY A 160 -12.96 9.12 -1.88
N ASN A 161 -11.93 9.92 -1.60
CA ASN A 161 -10.57 9.42 -1.37
C ASN A 161 -10.53 8.66 -0.04
N THR A 162 -9.93 7.47 -0.05
CA THR A 162 -9.67 6.72 1.18
C THR A 162 -8.70 7.48 2.10
N PRO A 163 -8.62 7.14 3.40
CA PRO A 163 -7.61 7.69 4.31
C PRO A 163 -6.18 7.49 3.79
N VAL A 164 -5.90 6.32 3.19
CA VAL A 164 -4.61 6.00 2.56
C VAL A 164 -4.33 6.95 1.39
N GLU A 165 -5.28 7.13 0.47
CA GLU A 165 -5.12 8.06 -0.66
C GLU A 165 -4.88 9.51 -0.19
N THR A 166 -5.59 9.93 0.85
CA THR A 166 -5.42 11.27 1.43
C THR A 166 -4.03 11.44 2.04
N ALA A 167 -3.56 10.45 2.78
CA ALA A 167 -2.22 10.45 3.37
C ALA A 167 -1.11 10.45 2.29
N LEU A 168 -1.29 9.67 1.23
CA LEU A 168 -0.38 9.64 0.08
C LEU A 168 -0.27 11.00 -0.62
N ASN A 169 -1.42 11.65 -0.87
CA ASN A 169 -1.44 12.98 -1.48
C ASN A 169 -0.78 14.02 -0.58
N ASN A 170 -1.07 13.99 0.73
CA ASN A 170 -0.45 14.90 1.69
C ASN A 170 1.07 14.70 1.75
N TYR A 171 1.54 13.46 1.79
CA TYR A 171 2.96 13.14 1.76
C TYR A 171 3.61 13.66 0.47
N ALA A 172 2.97 13.47 -0.68
CA ALA A 172 3.47 13.98 -1.96
C ALA A 172 3.59 15.51 -1.99
N ILE A 173 2.63 16.24 -1.41
CA ILE A 173 2.71 17.69 -1.28
C ILE A 173 3.93 18.10 -0.44
N GLN A 174 4.11 17.47 0.72
CA GLN A 174 5.23 17.78 1.62
C GLN A 174 6.58 17.47 0.95
N LEU A 175 6.69 16.30 0.33
CA LEU A 175 7.89 15.88 -0.38
C LEU A 175 8.23 16.82 -1.55
N ASN A 176 7.23 17.29 -2.30
CA ASN A 176 7.44 18.28 -3.38
C ASN A 176 7.86 19.65 -2.82
N SER A 177 7.38 20.03 -1.64
CA SER A 177 7.84 21.25 -0.96
C SER A 177 9.33 21.16 -0.59
N ALA A 178 9.79 20.02 -0.06
CA ALA A 178 11.21 19.81 0.22
C ALA A 178 12.07 19.85 -1.05
N SER A 179 11.58 19.22 -2.11
CA SER A 179 12.24 19.22 -3.41
C SER A 179 12.36 20.63 -4.01
N ALA A 180 11.33 21.46 -3.88
CA ALA A 180 11.37 22.86 -4.29
C ALA A 180 12.34 23.71 -3.44
N ALA A 181 12.47 23.40 -2.14
CA ALA A 181 13.45 24.05 -1.28
C ALA A 181 14.89 23.72 -1.72
N ILE A 182 15.15 22.45 -2.09
CA ILE A 182 16.43 22.02 -2.67
C ILE A 182 16.74 22.77 -3.97
N ASP A 183 15.77 22.89 -4.89
CA ASP A 183 15.96 23.66 -6.13
C ASP A 183 16.30 25.13 -5.86
N THR A 184 15.59 25.72 -4.89
CA THR A 184 15.79 27.13 -4.51
C THR A 184 17.18 27.35 -3.94
N TRP A 185 17.66 26.43 -3.09
CA TRP A 185 18.98 26.48 -2.52
C TRP A 185 20.10 26.29 -3.56
N LEU A 186 19.95 25.31 -4.46
CA LEU A 186 20.87 25.12 -5.60
C LEU A 186 20.95 26.37 -6.48
N LYS A 187 19.80 26.97 -6.76
CA LYS A 187 19.74 28.24 -7.47
C LYS A 187 20.46 29.34 -6.70
N GLY A 188 20.29 29.43 -5.38
CA GLY A 188 20.99 30.39 -4.53
C GLY A 188 22.51 30.24 -4.59
N LEU A 189 23.03 29.00 -4.57
CA LEU A 189 24.46 28.70 -4.72
C LEU A 189 25.03 29.14 -6.07
N TYR A 190 24.23 29.07 -7.14
CA TYR A 190 24.67 29.51 -8.46
C TYR A 190 24.52 31.02 -8.68
N CYS A 191 23.44 31.61 -8.16
CA CYS A 191 23.12 33.02 -8.31
C CYS A 191 23.87 33.91 -7.29
N THR A 192 25.20 33.83 -7.19
CA THR A 192 26.00 34.66 -6.27
C THR A 192 26.38 36.02 -6.89
N PRO A 193 26.84 37.02 -6.10
CA PRO A 193 27.34 38.29 -6.63
C PRO A 193 28.51 38.13 -7.60
N VAL A 194 29.29 37.07 -7.42
CA VAL A 194 30.50 36.78 -8.18
C VAL A 194 30.15 36.28 -9.58
N ASN A 195 29.11 35.45 -9.71
CA ASN A 195 28.65 34.89 -10.98
C ASN A 195 27.66 35.77 -11.75
N ARG A 196 27.53 37.06 -11.38
CA ARG A 196 26.48 37.96 -11.85
C ARG A 196 26.45 38.20 -13.36
N GLU A 197 27.61 38.20 -14.03
CA GLU A 197 27.68 38.43 -15.48
C GLU A 197 27.28 37.20 -16.31
N GLU A 198 27.42 35.99 -15.73
CA GLU A 198 27.20 34.71 -16.42
C GLU A 198 25.88 34.03 -16.01
N SER A 199 25.28 34.49 -14.91
CA SER A 199 24.11 33.88 -14.29
C SER A 199 22.80 34.53 -14.78
N PRO A 200 21.79 33.75 -15.23
CA PRO A 200 20.49 34.24 -15.69
C PRO A 200 19.59 34.77 -14.56
N CYS A 201 20.14 34.98 -13.36
CA CYS A 201 19.39 35.34 -12.18
C CYS A 201 19.09 36.84 -12.16
N ASN A 202 17.89 37.22 -12.59
CA ASN A 202 17.41 38.61 -12.58
C ASN A 202 17.30 39.22 -11.16
N GLN A 203 17.29 38.40 -10.10
CA GLN A 203 17.20 38.84 -8.71
C GLN A 203 18.21 38.06 -7.87
N PHE A 204 19.07 38.80 -7.18
CA PHE A 204 20.03 38.31 -6.22
C PHE A 204 19.50 38.57 -4.81
N ASP A 205 19.61 37.58 -3.93
CA ASP A 205 19.35 37.76 -2.50
C ASP A 205 20.67 38.02 -1.76
N PRO A 206 20.97 39.27 -1.37
CA PRO A 206 22.17 39.60 -0.60
C PRO A 206 22.21 39.00 0.79
N THR A 207 21.11 38.39 1.24
CA THR A 207 21.00 37.73 2.54
C THR A 207 21.05 36.21 2.45
N PHE A 208 21.24 35.65 1.25
CA PHE A 208 21.36 34.20 1.08
C PHE A 208 22.59 33.66 1.81
N ASP A 209 22.35 32.77 2.75
CA ASP A 209 23.38 32.00 3.45
C ASP A 209 23.20 30.51 3.16
N ALA A 210 24.12 29.95 2.38
CA ALA A 210 24.05 28.57 1.91
C ALA A 210 23.94 27.58 3.07
N PHE A 211 24.63 27.83 4.18
CA PHE A 211 24.63 26.94 5.34
C PHE A 211 23.29 26.97 6.09
N THR A 212 22.79 28.16 6.44
CA THR A 212 21.49 28.30 7.15
C THR A 212 20.34 27.76 6.31
N GLU A 213 20.31 28.04 5.00
CA GLU A 213 19.28 27.51 4.11
C GLU A 213 19.36 25.98 3.98
N TYR A 214 20.57 25.42 3.97
CA TYR A 214 20.76 23.97 3.97
C TYR A 214 20.26 23.30 5.27
N GLU A 215 20.52 23.89 6.44
CA GLU A 215 20.00 23.33 7.70
C GLU A 215 18.45 23.31 7.72
N LYS A 216 17.78 24.31 7.14
CA LYS A 216 16.32 24.29 6.94
C LYS A 216 15.87 23.14 6.03
N ILE A 217 16.60 22.89 4.94
CA ILE A 217 16.33 21.74 4.05
C ILE A 217 16.47 20.44 4.80
N LYS A 218 17.55 20.26 5.57
CA LYS A 218 17.79 19.06 6.37
C LYS A 218 16.68 18.82 7.38
N GLU A 219 16.25 19.83 8.13
CA GLU A 219 15.12 19.72 9.06
C GLU A 219 13.84 19.27 8.33
N LEU A 220 13.56 19.87 7.17
CA LEU A 220 12.39 19.55 6.35
C LEU A 220 12.45 18.11 5.82
N VAL A 221 13.59 17.69 5.25
CA VAL A 221 13.81 16.34 4.73
C VAL A 221 13.71 15.30 5.84
N VAL A 222 14.31 15.53 7.01
CA VAL A 222 14.23 14.61 8.16
C VAL A 222 12.79 14.48 8.65
N LYS A 223 12.05 15.59 8.75
CA LYS A 223 10.64 15.58 9.12
C LYS A 223 9.81 14.75 8.14
N ILE A 224 10.00 14.94 6.83
CA ILE A 224 9.21 14.27 5.80
C ILE A 224 9.61 12.80 5.68
N GLY A 225 10.90 12.52 5.57
CA GLY A 225 11.46 11.18 5.38
C GLY A 225 11.18 10.24 6.55
N ASN A 226 11.04 10.78 7.77
CA ASN A 226 10.66 10.01 8.94
C ASN A 226 9.16 10.17 9.23
N ARG A 227 8.76 11.27 9.86
CA ARG A 227 7.42 11.43 10.46
C ARG A 227 6.28 11.33 9.43
N GLU A 228 6.38 12.05 8.32
CA GLU A 228 5.28 12.06 7.33
C GLU A 228 5.21 10.74 6.55
N SER A 229 6.37 10.13 6.26
CA SER A 229 6.45 8.80 5.65
C SER A 229 5.85 7.73 6.58
N ASP A 230 6.20 7.76 7.86
CA ASP A 230 5.72 6.82 8.87
C ASP A 230 4.20 6.93 9.05
N ASN A 231 3.64 8.14 9.02
CA ASN A 231 2.19 8.34 9.11
C ASN A 231 1.44 7.64 7.95
N ALA A 232 1.91 7.80 6.72
CA ALA A 232 1.30 7.17 5.55
C ALA A 232 1.49 5.65 5.57
N ALA A 233 2.68 5.17 5.93
CA ALA A 233 2.96 3.73 6.07
C ALA A 233 2.11 3.09 7.17
N ALA A 234 1.95 3.76 8.32
CA ALA A 234 1.16 3.26 9.44
C ALA A 234 -0.31 3.03 9.06
N LEU A 235 -0.90 3.91 8.24
CA LEU A 235 -2.25 3.72 7.73
C LEU A 235 -2.36 2.50 6.82
N MET A 236 -1.41 2.31 5.89
CA MET A 236 -1.39 1.10 5.04
C MET A 236 -1.21 -0.18 5.87
N VAL A 237 -0.35 -0.15 6.89
CA VAL A 237 -0.14 -1.28 7.81
C VAL A 237 -1.40 -1.56 8.64
N GLN A 238 -2.12 -0.53 9.06
CA GLN A 238 -3.41 -0.69 9.74
C GLN A 238 -4.41 -1.41 8.85
N GLU A 239 -4.59 -0.96 7.59
CA GLU A 239 -5.47 -1.62 6.61
C GLU A 239 -5.09 -3.09 6.39
N ILE A 240 -3.80 -3.39 6.23
CA ILE A 240 -3.30 -4.77 6.12
C ILE A 240 -3.70 -5.60 7.35
N ASN A 241 -3.53 -5.05 8.56
CA ASN A 241 -3.88 -5.74 9.80
C ASN A 241 -5.38 -5.96 9.95
N GLU A 242 -6.21 -5.03 9.51
CA GLU A 242 -7.67 -5.18 9.52
C GLU A 242 -8.13 -6.28 8.57
N LEU A 243 -7.53 -6.38 7.37
CA LEU A 243 -7.79 -7.47 6.42
C LEU A 243 -7.38 -8.84 6.99
N TYR A 244 -6.28 -8.92 7.74
CA TYR A 244 -5.88 -10.14 8.44
C TYR A 244 -6.87 -10.53 9.55
N LYS A 245 -7.35 -9.56 10.34
CA LYS A 245 -8.28 -9.81 11.45
C LYS A 245 -9.68 -10.21 10.99
N GLY A 246 -10.14 -9.68 9.85
CA GLY A 246 -11.45 -10.04 9.29
C GLY A 246 -11.59 -11.52 8.90
N GLY A 247 -10.49 -12.27 8.88
CA GLY A 247 -10.43 -13.71 8.57
C GLY A 247 -10.44 -14.67 9.77
N ALA A 248 -10.47 -14.18 11.01
CA ALA A 248 -10.62 -14.99 12.23
C ALA A 248 -12.09 -15.00 12.69
#